data_AF-A0A378QRD5-F1
#
_entry.id   AF-A0A378QRD5-F1
#
_cell.length_a   1.000
_cell.length_b   1.000
_cell.length_c   1.000
_cell.angle_alpha   90.00
_cell.angle_beta   90.00
_cell.angle_gamma   90.00
#
_symmetry.space_group_name_H-M   'P 1'
#
loop_
_entity.id
_entity.type
_entity.pdbx_description
1 polymer ?
#
loop_
_entity_poly.entity_id
_entity_poly.type
_entity_poly.pdbx_seq_one_letter_code
_entity_poly.pdbx_strand_id
1 'polypeptide(L)'
;MPANPDTARGFSANVFLDEFAFHADSRTIWKALFPVISAGFKLRVVSTPNGKGNKFYELMTNLNNKAWSRHITDIYTAVAYGLPRDIDELKEGLNDDDAWQQEYELKWLDEASAWLSYDLIDSVEQRWQH
;
A
#
# COMPACT_ATOMS: atom_id res chain seq x y z
N MET A 1 1.98 3.63 -12.05
CA MET A 1 1.66 4.86 -12.82
C MET A 1 2.64 5.96 -12.41
N PRO A 2 3.09 6.87 -13.29
CA PRO A 2 3.99 7.95 -12.89
C PRO A 2 3.25 8.94 -11.98
N ALA A 3 3.89 9.32 -10.88
CA ALA A 3 3.35 10.12 -9.79
C ALA A 3 3.28 11.64 -10.14
N ASN A 4 2.47 12.02 -11.13
CA ASN A 4 2.19 13.44 -11.41
C ASN A 4 0.67 13.74 -11.37
N PRO A 5 0.19 14.57 -10.41
CA PRO A 5 -1.22 14.97 -10.27
C PRO A 5 -1.85 15.59 -11.53
N ASP A 6 -1.08 16.24 -12.39
CA ASP A 6 -1.60 16.94 -13.57
C ASP A 6 -1.94 16.00 -14.73
N THR A 7 -1.29 14.84 -14.83
CA THR A 7 -1.57 13.84 -15.87
C THR A 7 -2.88 13.08 -15.61
N ALA A 8 -3.36 13.06 -14.37
CA ALA A 8 -4.55 12.31 -13.95
C ALA A 8 -5.87 12.90 -14.48
N ARG A 9 -5.98 14.23 -14.64
CA ARG A 9 -7.25 14.92 -14.91
C ARG A 9 -7.83 14.67 -16.31
N GLY A 10 -7.02 14.22 -17.26
CA GLY A 10 -7.45 13.91 -18.63
C GLY A 10 -7.78 12.44 -18.89
N PHE A 11 -7.50 11.54 -17.94
CA PHE A 11 -7.57 10.10 -18.17
C PHE A 11 -8.92 9.52 -17.74
N SER A 12 -9.90 9.52 -18.64
CA SER A 12 -11.15 8.76 -18.45
C SER A 12 -10.88 7.24 -18.59
N ALA A 13 -10.35 6.61 -17.54
CA ALA A 13 -9.99 5.18 -17.53
C ALA A 13 -10.13 4.56 -16.13
N ASN A 14 -10.11 3.23 -16.07
CA ASN A 14 -9.95 2.52 -14.79
C ASN A 14 -8.60 2.87 -14.17
N VAL A 15 -8.60 3.17 -12.88
CA VAL A 15 -7.39 3.56 -12.14
C VAL A 15 -7.01 2.44 -11.17
N PHE A 16 -5.74 2.07 -11.19
CA PHE A 16 -5.14 1.13 -10.26
C PHE A 16 -3.98 1.83 -9.54
N LEU A 17 -4.07 1.93 -8.22
CA LEU A 17 -3.04 2.47 -7.35
C LEU A 17 -2.39 1.31 -6.60
N ASP A 18 -1.08 1.17 -6.80
CA ASP A 18 -0.25 0.16 -6.18
C ASP A 18 0.65 0.82 -5.13
N GLU A 19 0.98 0.12 -4.05
CA GLU A 19 1.73 0.65 -2.90
C GLU A 19 1.27 2.01 -2.38
N PHE A 20 -0.06 2.21 -2.36
CA PHE A 20 -0.66 3.52 -2.13
C PHE A 20 -0.33 4.15 -0.75
N ALA A 21 -0.03 3.33 0.26
CA ALA A 21 0.30 3.81 1.61
C ALA A 21 1.66 4.50 1.69
N PHE A 22 2.56 4.24 0.73
CA PHE A 22 3.92 4.80 0.67
C PHE A 22 4.00 6.13 -0.08
N HIS A 23 2.90 6.57 -0.71
CA HIS A 23 2.88 7.89 -1.34
C HIS A 23 2.79 9.00 -0.28
N ALA A 24 3.87 9.78 -0.16
CA ALA A 24 3.95 10.97 0.71
C ALA A 24 2.74 11.91 0.53
N ASP A 25 2.33 12.13 -0.73
CA ASP A 25 1.21 12.98 -1.11
C ASP A 25 -0.10 12.22 -1.39
N SER A 26 -0.30 11.05 -0.75
CA SER A 26 -1.47 10.16 -0.99
C SER A 26 -2.82 10.91 -0.96
N ARG A 27 -2.98 11.93 -0.10
CA ARG A 27 -4.20 12.76 -0.04
C ARG A 27 -4.38 13.65 -1.28
N THR A 28 -3.30 14.24 -1.78
CA THR A 28 -3.30 15.07 -2.99
C THR A 28 -3.59 14.23 -4.23
N ILE A 29 -2.93 13.07 -4.35
CA ILE A 29 -3.16 12.09 -5.41
C ILE A 29 -4.64 11.64 -5.40
N TRP A 30 -5.17 11.31 -4.23
CA TRP A 30 -6.57 10.93 -4.08
C TRP A 30 -7.53 12.02 -4.55
N LYS A 31 -7.29 13.28 -4.16
CA LYS A 31 -8.12 14.42 -4.56
C LYS A 31 -8.12 14.64 -6.07
N ALA A 32 -7.01 14.38 -6.74
CA ALA A 32 -6.90 14.51 -8.20
C ALA A 32 -7.61 13.37 -8.95
N LEU A 33 -7.54 12.14 -8.42
CA LEU A 33 -8.08 10.94 -9.10
C LEU A 33 -9.56 10.68 -8.82
N PHE A 34 -10.07 11.06 -7.65
CA PHE A 34 -11.45 10.74 -7.27
C PHE A 34 -12.51 11.32 -8.23
N PRO A 35 -12.38 12.54 -8.80
CA PRO A 35 -13.32 13.02 -9.80
C PRO A 35 -13.31 12.21 -11.09
N VAL A 36 -12.17 11.62 -11.45
CA VAL A 36 -11.97 10.91 -12.72
C VAL A 36 -12.87 9.66 -12.82
N ILE A 37 -13.11 8.99 -11.70
CA ILE A 37 -13.95 7.78 -11.68
C ILE A 37 -15.46 8.05 -11.73
N SER A 38 -15.88 9.31 -11.59
CA SER A 38 -17.30 9.71 -11.67
C SER A 38 -17.95 9.42 -13.04
N ALA A 39 -17.13 9.20 -14.08
CA ALA A 39 -17.57 8.83 -15.42
C ALA A 39 -17.85 7.32 -15.61
N GLY A 40 -17.98 6.55 -14.51
CA GLY A 40 -18.32 5.11 -14.55
C GLY A 40 -17.10 4.17 -14.55
N PHE A 41 -15.91 4.67 -14.23
CA PHE A 41 -14.69 3.87 -14.15
C PHE A 41 -14.46 3.30 -12.75
N LYS A 42 -13.66 2.23 -12.67
CA LYS A 42 -13.29 1.59 -11.39
C LYS A 42 -11.98 2.18 -10.86
N LEU A 43 -11.97 2.55 -9.57
CA LEU A 43 -10.75 2.81 -8.80
C LEU A 43 -10.44 1.59 -7.94
N ARG A 44 -9.22 1.06 -8.07
CA ARG A 44 -8.70 -0.02 -7.23
C ARG A 44 -7.43 0.47 -6.55
N VAL A 45 -7.28 0.11 -5.28
CA VAL A 45 -6.15 0.51 -4.45
C VAL A 45 -5.62 -0.75 -3.77
N VAL A 46 -4.32 -0.97 -3.87
CA VAL A 46 -3.58 -2.07 -3.25
C VAL A 46 -2.35 -1.46 -2.58
N SER A 47 -2.00 -1.96 -1.40
CA SER A 47 -0.81 -1.56 -0.63
C SER A 47 -0.65 -2.48 0.57
N THR A 48 0.56 -2.58 1.09
CA THR A 48 0.77 -2.94 2.50
C THR A 48 0.55 -1.73 3.42
N PRO A 49 0.21 -1.93 4.70
CA PRO A 49 0.12 -0.88 5.70
C PRO A 49 1.42 -0.07 5.85
N ASN A 50 1.32 1.26 5.96
CA ASN A 50 2.48 2.12 6.27
C ASN A 50 2.07 3.31 7.15
N GLY A 51 2.18 3.17 8.47
CA GLY A 51 1.76 4.21 9.42
C GLY A 51 0.29 4.63 9.27
N LYS A 52 -0.12 5.66 10.02
CA LYS A 52 -1.55 6.08 10.10
C LYS A 52 -1.84 7.41 9.39
N GLY A 53 -0.81 8.12 8.92
CA GLY A 53 -0.93 9.45 8.34
C GLY A 53 -1.46 9.52 6.90
N ASN A 54 -1.43 8.40 6.16
CA ASN A 54 -1.73 8.36 4.73
C ASN A 54 -3.22 8.13 4.41
N LYS A 55 -3.60 8.29 3.13
CA LYS A 55 -4.99 8.10 2.67
C LYS A 55 -5.42 6.62 2.66
N PHE A 56 -4.50 5.68 2.43
CA PHE A 56 -4.81 4.25 2.43
C PHE A 56 -5.31 3.78 3.81
N TYR A 57 -4.67 4.23 4.90
CA TYR A 57 -5.13 3.97 6.27
C TYR A 57 -6.58 4.42 6.48
N GLU A 58 -6.91 5.64 6.07
CA GLU A 58 -8.27 6.17 6.18
C GLU A 58 -9.28 5.35 5.37
N LEU A 59 -8.90 4.92 4.16
CA LEU A 59 -9.76 4.07 3.33
C LEU A 59 -10.04 2.74 4.01
N MET A 60 -9.02 2.08 4.55
CA MET A 60 -9.15 0.77 5.19
C MET A 60 -9.87 0.81 6.54
N THR A 61 -9.65 1.85 7.35
CA THR A 61 -10.15 1.91 8.74
C THR A 61 -11.47 2.65 8.91
N ASN A 62 -11.89 3.49 7.95
CA ASN A 62 -13.19 4.16 8.01
C ASN A 62 -14.35 3.22 7.63
N LEU A 63 -14.74 2.34 8.56
CA LEU A 63 -15.78 1.32 8.37
C LEU A 63 -17.19 1.89 8.15
N ASN A 64 -17.42 3.15 8.49
CA ASN A 64 -18.69 3.84 8.23
C ASN A 64 -18.85 4.18 6.74
N ASN A 65 -17.74 4.31 6.00
CA ASN A 65 -17.79 4.53 4.56
C ASN A 65 -18.08 3.21 3.82
N LYS A 66 -19.32 3.05 3.35
CA LYS A 66 -19.79 1.90 2.58
C LYS A 66 -19.58 2.00 1.07
N ALA A 67 -19.00 3.11 0.57
CA ALA A 67 -18.71 3.27 -0.85
C ALA A 67 -17.60 2.34 -1.36
N TRP A 68 -16.87 1.69 -0.45
CA TRP A 68 -15.73 0.83 -0.77
C TRP A 68 -15.94 -0.59 -0.26
N SER A 69 -15.64 -1.55 -1.12
CA SER A 69 -15.32 -2.92 -0.68
C SER A 69 -13.87 -2.96 -0.21
N ARG A 70 -13.61 -3.70 0.87
CA ARG A 70 -12.29 -3.84 1.47
C ARG A 70 -11.96 -5.31 1.55
N HIS A 71 -10.73 -5.65 1.18
CA HIS A 71 -10.22 -7.01 1.19
C HIS A 71 -8.85 -6.97 1.86
N ILE A 72 -8.61 -7.91 2.77
CA ILE A 72 -7.36 -8.06 3.50
C ILE A 72 -6.94 -9.52 3.31
N THR A 73 -5.66 -9.73 2.99
CA THR A 73 -5.10 -11.06 2.79
C THR A 73 -3.65 -11.01 3.26
N ASP A 74 -3.44 -11.42 4.50
CA ASP A 74 -2.10 -11.62 5.07
C ASP A 74 -1.44 -12.88 4.52
N ILE A 75 -0.16 -13.10 4.84
CA ILE A 75 0.60 -14.25 4.35
C ILE A 75 -0.03 -15.58 4.76
N TYR A 76 -0.58 -15.68 5.98
CA TYR A 76 -1.20 -16.90 6.50
C TYR A 76 -2.45 -17.25 5.70
N THR A 77 -3.30 -16.26 5.45
CA THR A 77 -4.51 -16.38 4.65
C THR A 77 -4.17 -16.73 3.20
N ALA A 78 -3.16 -16.07 2.61
CA ALA A 78 -2.73 -16.35 1.25
C ALA A 78 -2.24 -17.80 1.09
N VAL A 79 -1.40 -18.27 2.02
CA VAL A 79 -0.92 -19.66 2.05
C VAL A 79 -2.07 -20.64 2.26
N ALA A 80 -3.02 -20.33 3.15
CA ALA A 80 -4.22 -21.14 3.34
C ALA A 80 -5.09 -21.25 2.07
N TYR A 81 -5.06 -20.22 1.22
CA TYR A 81 -5.71 -20.21 -0.10
C TYR A 81 -4.86 -20.79 -1.24
N GLY A 82 -3.71 -21.38 -0.93
CA GLY A 82 -2.89 -22.13 -1.88
C GLY A 82 -1.74 -21.33 -2.50
N LEU A 83 -1.37 -20.16 -1.94
CA LEU A 83 -0.12 -19.51 -2.29
C LEU A 83 1.07 -20.40 -1.83
N PRO A 84 1.92 -20.92 -2.74
CA PRO A 84 2.99 -21.85 -2.38
C PRO A 84 4.19 -21.08 -1.80
N ARG A 85 4.11 -20.75 -0.52
CA ARG A 85 5.18 -20.07 0.24
C ARG A 85 5.45 -20.80 1.54
N ASP A 86 6.73 -20.91 1.88
CA ASP A 86 7.19 -21.32 3.19
C ASP A 86 7.27 -20.08 4.08
N ILE A 87 6.44 -20.02 5.11
CA ILE A 87 6.33 -18.85 5.98
C ILE A 87 7.57 -18.73 6.87
N ASP A 88 8.10 -19.85 7.35
CA ASP A 88 9.24 -19.86 8.25
C ASP A 88 10.52 -19.45 7.51
N GLU A 89 10.70 -19.95 6.28
CA GLU A 89 11.81 -19.55 5.41
C GLU A 89 11.78 -18.05 5.08
N LEU A 90 10.60 -17.52 4.73
CA LEU A 90 10.45 -16.09 4.44
C LEU A 90 10.73 -15.22 5.67
N LYS A 91 10.25 -15.65 6.84
CA LYS A 91 10.44 -14.92 8.09
C LYS A 91 11.91 -14.91 8.52
N GLU A 92 12.59 -16.05 8.43
CA GLU A 92 14.03 -16.16 8.68
C GLU A 92 14.84 -15.35 7.66
N GLY A 93 14.46 -15.38 6.38
CA GLY A 93 15.14 -14.65 5.32
C GLY A 93 15.01 -13.13 5.43
N LEU A 94 13.86 -12.62 5.89
CA LEU A 94 13.67 -11.20 6.15
C LEU A 94 14.46 -10.73 7.37
N ASN A 95 14.49 -11.53 8.44
CA ASN A 95 15.22 -11.28 9.68
C ASN A 95 14.97 -9.86 10.28
N ASP A 96 13.75 -9.37 10.13
CA ASP A 96 13.27 -8.08 10.65
C ASP A 96 11.82 -8.24 11.08
N ASP A 97 11.58 -8.19 12.39
CA ASP A 97 10.26 -8.43 12.98
C ASP A 97 9.26 -7.30 12.68
N ASP A 98 9.73 -6.06 12.51
CA ASP A 98 8.85 -4.92 12.21
C ASP A 98 8.45 -4.98 10.73
N ALA A 99 9.41 -5.22 9.82
CA ALA A 99 9.11 -5.42 8.41
C ALA A 99 8.22 -6.65 8.19
N TRP A 100 8.42 -7.74 8.95
CA TRP A 100 7.55 -8.92 8.89
C TRP A 100 6.10 -8.56 9.25
N GLN A 101 5.94 -7.87 10.37
CA GLN A 101 4.64 -7.44 10.86
C GLN A 101 3.92 -6.51 9.88
N GLN A 102 4.66 -5.62 9.23
CA GLN A 102 4.11 -4.68 8.26
C GLN A 102 3.75 -5.37 6.92
N GLU A 103 4.73 -6.00 6.29
CA GLU A 103 4.62 -6.48 4.90
C GLU A 103 3.87 -7.82 4.79
N TYR A 104 3.98 -8.68 5.80
CA TYR A 104 3.40 -10.03 5.76
C TYR A 104 2.17 -10.20 6.65
N GLU A 105 2.16 -9.56 7.84
CA GLU A 105 1.02 -9.63 8.77
C GLU A 105 0.06 -8.44 8.65
N LEU A 106 0.36 -7.47 7.79
CA LEU A 106 -0.47 -6.30 7.53
C LEU A 106 -0.84 -5.52 8.80
N LYS A 107 0.12 -5.36 9.72
CA LYS A 107 -0.04 -4.55 10.93
C LYS A 107 0.28 -3.08 10.66
N TRP A 108 -0.59 -2.20 11.15
CA TRP A 108 -0.34 -0.77 11.18
C TRP A 108 0.61 -0.42 12.31
N LEU A 109 1.91 -0.38 12.01
CA LEU A 109 2.93 0.06 12.95
C LEU A 109 2.73 1.53 13.33
N ASP A 110 3.15 1.90 14.55
CA ASP A 110 3.20 3.31 14.94
C ASP A 110 4.37 4.02 14.24
N GLU A 111 4.34 5.35 14.23
CA GLU A 111 5.30 6.16 13.48
C GLU A 111 6.75 5.90 13.90
N ALA A 112 7.05 5.50 15.14
CA ALA A 112 8.41 5.27 15.61
C ALA A 112 9.09 4.06 14.96
N SER A 113 8.33 2.99 14.66
CA SER A 113 8.85 1.80 13.95
C SER A 113 9.01 2.03 12.44
N ALA A 114 8.20 2.90 11.84
CA ALA A 114 8.20 3.11 10.38
C ALA A 114 9.43 3.89 9.86
N TRP A 115 10.05 4.75 10.68
CA TRP A 115 11.22 5.53 10.25
C TRP A 115 12.50 4.69 10.09
N LEU A 116 12.71 3.69 10.96
CA LEU A 116 13.91 2.85 10.92
C LEU A 116 13.91 1.88 9.72
N SER A 117 12.74 1.36 9.34
CA SER A 117 12.62 0.43 8.21
C SER A 117 12.68 1.15 6.85
N TYR A 118 12.09 2.33 6.73
CA TYR A 118 12.13 3.12 5.49
C TYR A 118 13.56 3.54 5.12
N ASP A 119 14.35 4.03 6.08
CA ASP A 119 15.78 4.36 5.86
C ASP A 119 16.58 3.12 5.43
N LEU A 120 16.26 1.94 5.96
CA LEU A 120 16.92 0.69 5.61
C LEU A 120 16.61 0.30 4.16
N ILE A 121 15.35 0.37 3.74
CA ILE A 121 14.88 -0.02 2.40
C ILE A 121 15.31 0.97 1.31
N ASP A 122 15.17 2.28 1.56
CA ASP A 122 15.62 3.33 0.61
C ASP A 122 17.14 3.26 0.37
N SER A 123 17.92 2.83 1.37
CA SER A 123 19.38 2.68 1.23
C SER A 123 19.80 1.55 0.28
N VAL A 124 18.91 0.57 0.01
CA VAL A 124 19.17 -0.55 -0.89
C VAL A 124 18.68 -0.28 -2.31
N GLU A 125 17.61 0.50 -2.47
CA GLU A 125 17.10 0.90 -3.80
C GLU A 125 18.01 1.91 -4.53
N GLN A 126 18.78 2.74 -3.82
CA GLN A 126 19.73 3.66 -4.47
C GLN A 126 20.98 2.98 -5.07
N ARG A 127 21.12 1.65 -4.97
CA ARG A 127 22.34 0.93 -5.40
C ARG A 127 22.23 0.22 -6.76
N TRP A 128 21.19 0.47 -7.56
CA TRP A 128 21.00 -0.16 -8.89
C TRP A 128 20.65 0.82 -10.03
N GLN A 129 21.31 1.99 -10.08
CA GLN A 129 21.28 2.87 -11.26
C GLN A 129 22.68 3.34 -11.67
N HIS A 130 23.56 2.42 -12.07
CA HIS A 130 24.72 2.72 -12.92
C HIS A 130 24.68 1.85 -14.17
#